data_AF-A0A7X0B0Y5-F1
#
_entry.id   AF-A0A7X0B0Y5-F1
#
_cell.length_a   1.000
_cell.length_b   1.000
_cell.length_c   1.000
_cell.angle_alpha   90.00
_cell.angle_beta   90.00
_cell.angle_gamma   90.00
#
_symmetry.space_group_name_H-M   'P 1'
#
loop_
_entity.id
_entity.type
_entity.pdbx_description
1 polymer ?
#
loop_
_entity_poly.entity_id
_entity_poly.type
_entity_poly.pdbx_seq_one_letter_code
_entity_poly.pdbx_strand_id
1 'polypeptide(L)'
;MREGQVGLVDRWRTRIPSFRTFLERAQTDGRLAVYDLLPLVWTPRARDVVAAAVAFFQPKSLWPRPGNQARSWARDLAWQGLVPLPALDGEVAAEIRQYFQGVPCADPYRPQLGTFAWDQPASDETNMGYYAVQDILAAPHVMSLLNDPTLLDVAELYLGCKPVLDNIGCWWSYGDRPAAKGTQRYHRDWDSLKGFKLFIYLTDVGEEDGPHVFVRGSHRDPRLAVGQAQPDDVVHRVFGADKVATVTGAAGTRFIADTFGFHKGLLPGRGRRLMLTAQYNVNPSPHMPRRPWLPRDSHFDPDVNRLVMKRR
;
A
#
# COMPACT_ATOMS: atom_id res chain seq x y z
N MET A 1 -11.90 -11.44 -31.38
CA MET A 1 -10.74 -11.52 -30.46
C MET A 1 -11.27 -11.45 -29.04
N ARG A 2 -10.92 -12.38 -28.14
CA ARG A 2 -11.35 -12.28 -26.73
C ARG A 2 -10.63 -11.08 -26.10
N GLU A 3 -11.38 -10.10 -25.64
CA GLU A 3 -10.85 -8.98 -24.85
C GLU A 3 -10.03 -9.55 -23.67
N GLY A 4 -8.77 -9.12 -23.52
CA GLY A 4 -7.98 -9.36 -22.31
C GLY A 4 -6.84 -10.36 -22.36
N GLN A 5 -6.47 -10.96 -23.50
CA GLN A 5 -5.23 -11.73 -23.60
C GLN A 5 -4.05 -10.87 -24.08
N VAL A 6 -3.43 -10.13 -23.16
CA VAL A 6 -2.08 -9.58 -23.35
C VAL A 6 -1.10 -10.77 -23.40
N GLY A 7 -0.33 -10.92 -24.49
CA GLY A 7 0.62 -12.03 -24.66
C GLY A 7 1.77 -11.99 -23.66
N LEU A 8 2.38 -13.15 -23.35
CA LEU A 8 3.48 -13.27 -22.38
C LEU A 8 4.65 -12.29 -22.67
N VAL A 9 4.92 -12.03 -23.96
CA VAL A 9 5.96 -11.11 -24.45
C VAL A 9 5.62 -9.65 -24.14
N ASP A 10 4.36 -9.24 -24.32
CA ASP A 10 3.92 -7.88 -24.01
C ASP A 10 3.95 -7.62 -22.50
N ARG A 11 3.70 -8.65 -21.69
CA ARG A 11 3.82 -8.58 -20.21
C ARG A 11 5.27 -8.38 -19.77
N TRP A 12 6.21 -9.10 -20.39
CA TRP A 12 7.65 -8.94 -20.16
C TRP A 12 8.14 -7.53 -20.54
N ARG A 13 7.69 -7.02 -21.69
CA ARG A 13 8.09 -5.72 -22.23
C ARG A 13 7.56 -4.52 -21.45
N THR A 14 6.50 -4.68 -20.64
CA THR A 14 5.94 -3.55 -19.86
C THR A 14 6.82 -3.08 -18.71
N ARG A 15 7.78 -3.89 -18.22
CA ARG A 15 8.68 -3.52 -17.11
C ARG A 15 10.17 -3.68 -17.40
N ILE A 16 10.56 -4.63 -18.27
CA ILE A 16 11.97 -4.90 -18.56
C ILE A 16 12.24 -4.62 -20.05
N PRO A 17 12.85 -3.48 -20.39
CA PRO A 17 13.16 -3.13 -21.78
C PRO A 17 14.18 -4.08 -22.41
N SER A 18 15.11 -4.61 -21.61
CA SER A 18 16.13 -5.57 -22.03
C SER A 18 16.71 -6.35 -20.83
N PHE A 19 17.29 -7.52 -21.08
CA PHE A 19 18.00 -8.30 -20.05
C PHE A 19 19.18 -7.52 -19.44
N ARG A 20 19.87 -6.70 -20.23
CA ARG A 20 20.93 -5.80 -19.74
C ARG A 20 20.38 -4.79 -18.73
N THR A 21 19.28 -4.12 -19.05
CA THR A 21 18.62 -3.17 -18.14
C THR A 21 18.16 -3.85 -16.84
N PHE A 22 17.69 -5.09 -16.93
CA PHE A 22 17.36 -5.89 -15.75
C PHE A 22 18.58 -6.14 -14.86
N LEU A 23 19.69 -6.61 -15.43
CA LEU A 23 20.94 -6.86 -14.67
C LEU A 23 21.48 -5.57 -14.02
N GLU A 24 21.51 -4.47 -14.78
CA GLU A 24 21.95 -3.16 -14.27
C GLU A 24 21.10 -2.73 -13.05
N ARG A 25 19.77 -2.82 -13.16
CA ARG A 25 18.85 -2.48 -12.06
C ARG A 25 19.06 -3.41 -10.86
N ALA A 26 19.13 -4.73 -11.09
CA ALA A 26 19.34 -5.73 -10.04
C ALA A 26 20.65 -5.53 -9.28
N GLN A 27 21.72 -5.09 -9.96
CA GLN A 27 23.01 -4.76 -9.33
C GLN A 27 22.91 -3.50 -8.47
N THR A 28 22.11 -2.50 -8.85
CA THR A 28 21.94 -1.31 -8.02
C THR A 28 21.15 -1.61 -6.76
N ASP A 29 20.13 -2.46 -6.84
CA ASP A 29 19.27 -2.84 -5.73
C ASP A 29 18.65 -4.22 -5.99
N GLY A 30 19.02 -5.23 -5.21
CA GLY A 30 18.52 -6.60 -5.38
C GLY A 30 16.99 -6.70 -5.30
N ARG A 31 16.33 -5.74 -4.64
CA ARG A 31 14.86 -5.67 -4.56
C ARG A 31 14.23 -5.39 -5.92
N LEU A 32 14.93 -4.66 -6.80
CA LEU A 32 14.47 -4.41 -8.17
C LEU A 32 14.41 -5.69 -8.99
N ALA A 33 15.30 -6.66 -8.74
CA ALA A 33 15.25 -7.95 -9.42
C ALA A 33 13.94 -8.69 -9.13
N VAL A 34 13.54 -8.77 -7.86
CA VAL A 34 12.27 -9.40 -7.47
C VAL A 34 11.09 -8.60 -8.05
N TYR A 35 11.12 -7.27 -7.91
CA TYR A 35 10.05 -6.37 -8.37
C TYR A 35 9.81 -6.45 -9.89
N ASP A 36 10.89 -6.48 -10.67
CA ASP A 36 10.83 -6.53 -12.14
C ASP A 36 10.35 -7.91 -12.63
N LEU A 37 10.54 -8.97 -11.84
CA LEU A 37 10.07 -10.34 -12.15
C LEU A 37 8.65 -10.64 -11.67
N LEU A 38 8.03 -9.78 -10.84
CA LEU A 38 6.65 -10.00 -10.36
C LEU A 38 5.63 -10.28 -11.49
N PRO A 39 5.66 -9.61 -12.66
CA PRO A 39 4.73 -9.90 -13.76
C PRO A 39 4.84 -11.31 -14.34
N LEU A 40 5.91 -12.06 -14.06
CA LEU A 40 6.02 -13.48 -14.46
C LEU A 40 5.11 -14.37 -13.62
N VAL A 41 4.91 -13.97 -12.36
CA VAL A 41 4.05 -14.63 -11.40
C VAL A 41 2.75 -13.84 -11.29
N TRP A 42 1.98 -13.77 -12.37
CA TRP A 42 0.91 -12.78 -12.47
C TRP A 42 -0.45 -13.24 -11.95
N THR A 43 -0.69 -14.54 -11.88
CA THR A 43 -1.96 -15.05 -11.33
C THR A 43 -1.90 -15.05 -9.80
N PRO A 44 -3.00 -14.74 -9.08
CA PRO A 44 -3.06 -14.84 -7.63
C PRO A 44 -2.51 -16.15 -7.08
N ARG A 45 -2.93 -17.29 -7.65
CA ARG A 45 -2.48 -18.63 -7.20
C ARG A 45 -0.98 -18.82 -7.34
N ALA A 46 -0.38 -18.41 -8.46
CA ALA A 46 1.07 -18.52 -8.63
C ALA A 46 1.82 -17.61 -7.63
N ARG A 47 1.30 -16.40 -7.38
CA ARG A 47 1.85 -15.47 -6.39
C ARG A 47 1.84 -16.08 -5.00
N ASP A 48 0.72 -16.68 -4.59
CA ASP A 48 0.61 -17.37 -3.30
C ASP A 48 1.60 -18.52 -3.15
N VAL A 49 1.78 -19.34 -4.19
CA VAL A 49 2.74 -20.47 -4.17
C VAL A 49 4.18 -19.97 -4.00
N VAL A 50 4.57 -18.97 -4.78
CA VAL A 50 5.93 -18.41 -4.70
C VAL A 50 6.13 -17.65 -3.39
N ALA A 51 5.11 -16.92 -2.91
CA ALA A 51 5.14 -16.27 -1.60
C ALA A 51 5.30 -17.28 -0.46
N ALA A 52 4.60 -18.42 -0.49
CA ALA A 52 4.74 -19.46 0.51
C ALA A 52 6.16 -20.06 0.54
N ALA A 53 6.77 -20.27 -0.64
CA ALA A 53 8.16 -20.71 -0.73
C ALA A 53 9.12 -19.66 -0.16
N VAL A 54 8.91 -18.37 -0.42
CA VAL A 54 9.71 -17.29 0.18
C VAL A 54 9.51 -17.24 1.69
N ALA A 55 8.26 -17.26 2.16
CA ALA A 55 7.90 -17.21 3.58
C ALA A 55 8.51 -18.36 4.38
N PHE A 56 8.67 -19.55 3.78
CA PHE A 56 9.33 -20.69 4.40
C PHE A 56 10.73 -20.34 4.94
N PHE A 57 11.50 -19.55 4.18
CA PHE A 57 12.86 -19.12 4.56
C PHE A 57 12.92 -17.80 5.34
N GLN A 58 11.78 -17.13 5.57
CA GLN A 58 11.74 -15.90 6.37
C GLN A 58 11.60 -16.19 7.87
N PRO A 59 12.04 -15.25 8.73
CA PRO A 59 11.83 -15.31 10.18
C PRO A 59 10.37 -15.52 10.56
N LYS A 60 10.15 -16.25 11.65
CA LYS A 60 8.82 -16.53 12.23
C LYS A 60 8.87 -16.24 13.71
N SER A 61 7.74 -15.85 14.28
CA SER A 61 7.60 -15.72 15.72
C SER A 61 7.77 -17.10 16.36
N LEU A 62 8.50 -17.14 17.48
CA LEU A 62 8.64 -18.36 18.26
C LEU A 62 7.35 -18.57 19.04
N TRP A 63 6.62 -19.65 18.75
CA TRP A 63 5.36 -20.01 19.42
C TRP A 63 4.25 -18.95 19.30
N PRO A 64 3.83 -18.59 18.08
CA PRO A 64 2.81 -17.56 17.88
C PRO A 64 1.49 -17.99 18.53
N ARG A 65 0.90 -17.09 19.31
CA ARG A 65 -0.42 -17.28 19.95
C ARG A 65 -1.37 -16.17 19.50
N PRO A 66 -1.70 -16.09 18.20
CA PRO A 66 -2.51 -15.00 17.71
C PRO A 66 -3.92 -15.09 18.29
N GLY A 67 -4.43 -13.94 18.73
CA GLY A 67 -5.75 -13.81 19.30
C GLY A 67 -6.86 -14.11 18.28
N ASN A 68 -8.07 -14.37 18.77
CA ASN A 68 -9.23 -14.67 17.91
C ASN A 68 -9.53 -13.55 16.90
N GLN A 69 -9.31 -12.30 17.31
CA GLN A 69 -9.50 -11.15 16.45
C GLN A 69 -8.56 -11.19 15.23
N ALA A 70 -7.26 -11.41 15.46
CA ALA A 70 -6.27 -11.52 14.39
C ALA A 70 -6.59 -12.69 13.43
N ARG A 71 -7.03 -13.84 13.97
CA ARG A 71 -7.47 -14.97 13.14
C ARG A 71 -8.68 -14.63 12.26
N SER A 72 -9.67 -13.92 12.81
CA SER A 72 -10.83 -13.48 12.04
C SER A 72 -10.41 -12.52 10.94
N TRP A 73 -9.62 -11.48 11.25
CA TRP A 73 -9.15 -10.51 10.26
C TRP A 73 -8.29 -11.16 9.18
N ALA A 74 -7.38 -12.07 9.52
CA ALA A 74 -6.56 -12.79 8.53
C ALA A 74 -7.43 -13.63 7.58
N ARG A 75 -8.46 -14.31 8.11
CA ARG A 75 -9.42 -15.08 7.28
C ARG A 75 -10.23 -14.15 6.38
N ASP A 76 -10.75 -13.06 6.91
CA ASP A 76 -11.61 -12.14 6.18
C ASP A 76 -10.80 -11.38 5.11
N LEU A 77 -9.53 -11.05 5.38
CA LEU A 77 -8.59 -10.53 4.39
C LEU A 77 -8.32 -11.56 3.28
N ALA A 78 -8.04 -12.82 3.64
CA ALA A 78 -7.83 -13.89 2.67
C ALA A 78 -9.06 -14.19 1.81
N TRP A 79 -10.27 -13.96 2.33
CA TRP A 79 -11.51 -14.19 1.56
C TRP A 79 -11.95 -12.95 0.76
N GLN A 80 -12.04 -11.79 1.42
CA GLN A 80 -12.64 -10.58 0.88
C GLN A 80 -11.62 -9.55 0.37
N GLY A 81 -10.39 -9.57 0.88
CA GLY A 81 -9.33 -8.63 0.48
C GLY A 81 -9.45 -7.25 1.10
N LEU A 82 -10.49 -6.97 1.90
CA LEU A 82 -10.70 -5.70 2.60
C LEU A 82 -11.34 -5.97 3.97
N VAL A 83 -10.69 -5.49 5.04
CA VAL A 83 -11.14 -5.68 6.43
C VAL A 83 -11.13 -4.33 7.15
N PRO A 84 -12.29 -3.83 7.63
CA PRO A 84 -12.33 -2.67 8.52
C PRO A 84 -11.74 -3.03 9.88
N LEU A 85 -11.04 -2.08 10.49
CA LEU A 85 -10.45 -2.22 11.83
C LEU A 85 -11.12 -1.23 12.80
N PRO A 86 -11.03 -1.46 14.13
CA PRO A 86 -11.50 -0.49 15.12
C PRO A 86 -10.83 0.85 14.89
N ALA A 87 -11.59 1.95 14.89
CA ALA A 87 -11.03 3.28 14.67
C ALA A 87 -9.98 3.63 15.75
N LEU A 88 -9.06 4.52 15.38
CA LEU A 88 -8.18 5.17 16.34
C LEU A 88 -8.99 6.11 17.24
N ASP A 89 -8.40 6.45 18.38
CA ASP A 89 -8.84 7.62 19.14
C ASP A 89 -8.76 8.87 18.24
N GLY A 90 -9.78 9.73 18.33
CA GLY A 90 -9.83 10.98 17.59
C GLY A 90 -8.68 11.92 17.95
N GLU A 91 -8.19 11.89 19.20
CA GLU A 91 -7.03 12.68 19.63
C GLU A 91 -5.75 12.20 18.93
N VAL A 92 -5.52 10.88 18.87
CA VAL A 92 -4.36 10.30 18.17
C VAL A 92 -4.35 10.70 16.69
N ALA A 93 -5.50 10.61 16.02
CA ALA A 93 -5.59 11.03 14.61
C ALA A 93 -5.36 12.55 14.44
N ALA A 94 -5.87 13.37 15.36
CA ALA A 94 -5.70 14.81 15.35
C ALA A 94 -4.24 15.22 15.58
N GLU A 95 -3.52 14.59 16.51
CA GLU A 95 -2.10 14.86 16.78
C GLU A 95 -1.22 14.52 15.58
N ILE A 96 -1.46 13.37 14.93
CA ILE A 96 -0.75 13.00 13.70
C ILE A 96 -1.04 14.01 12.59
N ARG A 97 -2.31 14.42 12.41
CA ARG A 97 -2.67 15.44 11.42
C ARG A 97 -1.97 16.76 11.71
N GLN A 98 -2.00 17.22 12.96
CA GLN A 98 -1.38 18.49 13.37
C GLN A 98 0.13 18.48 13.12
N TYR A 99 0.81 17.36 13.39
CA TYR A 99 2.22 17.19 13.04
C TYR A 99 2.44 17.42 11.55
N PHE A 100 1.69 16.73 10.69
CA PHE A 100 1.84 16.84 9.24
C PHE A 100 1.47 18.22 8.68
N GLN A 101 0.56 18.94 9.33
CA GLN A 101 0.27 20.34 8.97
C GLN A 101 1.45 21.29 9.23
N GLY A 102 2.39 20.92 10.12
CA GLY A 102 3.62 21.64 10.39
C GLY A 102 4.81 21.22 9.52
N VAL A 103 4.68 20.18 8.69
CA VAL A 103 5.74 19.64 7.84
C VAL A 103 5.43 19.98 6.37
N PRO A 104 6.42 20.40 5.56
CA PRO A 104 6.19 20.61 4.14
C PRO A 104 6.05 19.26 3.40
N CYS A 105 5.23 19.24 2.35
CA CYS A 105 5.04 18.07 1.48
C CYS A 105 5.52 18.38 0.06
N ALA A 106 5.60 17.36 -0.80
CA ALA A 106 6.02 17.52 -2.19
C ALA A 106 5.17 16.69 -3.15
N ASP A 107 5.15 17.07 -4.43
CA ASP A 107 4.55 16.24 -5.48
C ASP A 107 5.64 15.27 -6.01
N PRO A 108 5.55 13.96 -5.73
CA PRO A 108 6.57 13.00 -6.16
C PRO A 108 6.60 12.82 -7.68
N TYR A 109 5.54 13.22 -8.39
CA TYR A 109 5.46 13.15 -9.85
C TYR A 109 6.01 14.41 -10.53
N ARG A 110 6.21 15.49 -9.77
CA ARG A 110 6.71 16.78 -10.27
C ARG A 110 7.74 17.38 -9.30
N PRO A 111 8.89 16.70 -9.12
CA PRO A 111 9.91 17.09 -8.14
C PRO A 111 10.48 18.50 -8.37
N GLN A 112 10.41 19.03 -9.59
CA GLN A 112 10.83 20.38 -9.94
C GLN A 112 10.02 21.49 -9.23
N LEU A 113 8.83 21.17 -8.71
CA LEU A 113 8.00 22.12 -7.94
C LEU A 113 8.51 22.34 -6.51
N GLY A 114 9.48 21.56 -6.05
CA GLY A 114 9.99 21.62 -4.70
C GLY A 114 8.96 21.18 -3.66
N THR A 115 9.11 21.72 -2.44
CA THR A 115 8.20 21.44 -1.32
C THR A 115 7.24 22.60 -1.12
N PHE A 116 6.08 22.31 -0.53
CA PHE A 116 5.02 23.28 -0.30
C PHE A 116 4.21 22.94 0.97
N ALA A 117 3.52 23.94 1.52
CA ALA A 117 2.64 23.76 2.67
C ALA A 117 1.42 22.91 2.30
N TRP A 118 0.91 22.14 3.25
CA TRP A 118 -0.20 21.20 3.06
C TRP A 118 -1.51 21.85 2.56
N ASP A 119 -1.71 23.15 2.74
CA ASP A 119 -2.89 23.91 2.33
C ASP A 119 -2.66 24.77 1.08
N GLN A 120 -1.42 24.80 0.57
CA GLN A 120 -1.00 25.59 -0.59
C GLN A 120 -0.29 24.70 -1.61
N PRO A 121 -1.02 23.80 -2.29
CA PRO A 121 -0.45 22.95 -3.32
C PRO A 121 0.24 23.79 -4.40
N ALA A 122 1.44 23.38 -4.82
CA ALA A 122 2.28 24.16 -5.74
C ALA A 122 1.66 24.45 -7.13
N SER A 123 0.53 23.82 -7.47
CA SER A 123 -0.17 23.97 -8.75
C SER A 123 -1.57 23.35 -8.65
N ASP A 124 -2.52 23.85 -9.44
CA ASP A 124 -3.86 23.25 -9.60
C ASP A 124 -3.84 21.89 -10.29
N GLU A 125 -2.70 21.47 -10.81
CA GLU A 125 -2.48 20.11 -11.32
C GLU A 125 -1.96 19.14 -10.24
N THR A 126 -1.68 19.63 -9.03
CA THR A 126 -1.20 18.82 -7.88
C THR A 126 -2.35 18.09 -7.23
N ASN A 127 -2.54 16.83 -7.62
CA ASN A 127 -3.53 15.97 -6.99
C ASN A 127 -3.09 15.48 -5.61
N MET A 128 -1.78 15.35 -5.37
CA MET A 128 -1.26 14.76 -4.14
C MET A 128 0.00 15.45 -3.63
N GLY A 129 0.10 15.62 -2.31
CA GLY A 129 1.28 16.12 -1.61
C GLY A 129 1.78 15.09 -0.62
N TYR A 130 2.91 14.45 -0.93
CA TYR A 130 3.50 13.37 -0.16
C TYR A 130 4.54 13.89 0.84
N TYR A 131 4.58 13.26 2.01
CA TYR A 131 5.63 13.46 3.00
C TYR A 131 6.81 12.52 2.75
N ALA A 132 8.02 12.96 3.10
CA ALA A 132 9.18 12.08 3.07
C ALA A 132 9.04 11.00 4.14
N VAL A 133 9.56 9.80 3.87
CA VAL A 133 9.42 8.67 4.79
C VAL A 133 10.02 8.94 6.16
N GLN A 134 11.09 9.74 6.24
CA GLN A 134 11.74 10.11 7.49
C GLN A 134 10.81 10.96 8.36
N ASP A 135 10.09 11.91 7.76
CA ASP A 135 9.11 12.74 8.47
C ASP A 135 7.92 11.90 8.93
N ILE A 136 7.50 10.94 8.11
CA ILE A 136 6.41 10.02 8.48
C ILE A 136 6.80 9.18 9.69
N LEU A 137 8.02 8.64 9.71
CA LEU A 137 8.53 7.82 10.81
C LEU A 137 8.79 8.64 12.09
N ALA A 138 9.01 9.95 11.97
CA ALA A 138 9.20 10.87 13.09
C ALA A 138 7.87 11.39 13.69
N ALA A 139 6.75 11.22 12.99
CA ALA A 139 5.44 11.64 13.45
C ALA A 139 5.02 10.90 14.74
N PRO A 140 4.29 11.57 15.65
CA PRO A 140 3.81 10.95 16.88
C PRO A 140 2.94 9.73 16.57
N HIS A 141 2.98 8.71 17.44
CA HIS A 141 2.20 7.47 17.37
C HIS A 141 2.44 6.55 16.15
N VAL A 142 3.00 7.05 15.04
CA VAL A 142 3.09 6.29 13.78
C VAL A 142 3.82 4.97 13.96
N MET A 143 5.00 4.97 14.58
CA MET A 143 5.75 3.72 14.79
C MET A 143 5.01 2.69 15.63
N SER A 144 4.29 3.14 16.67
CA SER A 144 3.46 2.26 17.51
C SER A 144 2.29 1.69 16.72
N LEU A 145 1.62 2.50 15.90
CA LEU A 145 0.50 2.07 15.05
C LEU A 145 0.94 1.05 13.99
N LEU A 146 2.09 1.28 13.35
CA LEU A 146 2.65 0.36 12.35
C LEU A 146 3.15 -0.96 12.94
N ASN A 147 3.35 -1.00 14.27
CA ASN A 147 3.77 -2.19 15.01
C ASN A 147 2.67 -2.69 15.98
N ASP A 148 1.40 -2.38 15.71
CA ASP A 148 0.27 -2.91 16.48
C ASP A 148 0.36 -4.46 16.56
N PRO A 149 0.42 -5.06 17.76
CA PRO A 149 0.64 -6.50 17.90
C PRO A 149 -0.44 -7.36 17.21
N THR A 150 -1.70 -6.90 17.23
CA THR A 150 -2.80 -7.64 16.59
C THR A 150 -2.65 -7.58 15.07
N LEU A 151 -2.22 -6.45 14.53
CA LEU A 151 -1.93 -6.28 13.11
C LEU A 151 -0.73 -7.12 12.64
N LEU A 152 0.32 -7.20 13.45
CA LEU A 152 1.48 -8.06 13.17
C LEU A 152 1.10 -9.55 13.21
N ASP A 153 0.22 -9.96 14.13
CA ASP A 153 -0.37 -11.31 14.15
C ASP A 153 -1.17 -11.59 12.87
N VAL A 154 -1.99 -10.64 12.40
CA VAL A 154 -2.70 -10.77 11.10
C VAL A 154 -1.69 -10.94 9.96
N ALA A 155 -0.64 -10.13 9.95
CA ALA A 155 0.39 -10.20 8.93
C ALA A 155 1.12 -11.53 8.92
N GLU A 156 1.53 -12.05 10.07
CA GLU A 156 2.19 -13.35 10.13
C GLU A 156 1.26 -14.51 9.75
N LEU A 157 -0.01 -14.46 10.15
CA LEU A 157 -1.02 -15.42 9.71
C LEU A 157 -1.28 -15.37 8.20
N TYR A 158 -1.31 -14.17 7.61
CA TYR A 158 -1.62 -13.97 6.20
C TYR A 158 -0.45 -14.35 5.29
N LEU A 159 0.78 -14.04 5.71
CA LEU A 159 2.00 -14.20 4.93
C LEU A 159 2.71 -15.54 5.19
N GLY A 160 2.50 -16.15 6.36
CA GLY A 160 3.21 -17.35 6.80
C GLY A 160 4.61 -17.10 7.37
N CYS A 161 4.95 -15.83 7.63
CA CYS A 161 6.20 -15.39 8.25
C CYS A 161 6.04 -13.99 8.84
N LYS A 162 7.02 -13.53 9.64
CA LYS A 162 7.05 -12.13 10.06
C LYS A 162 7.04 -11.22 8.81
N PRO A 163 6.18 -10.18 8.78
CA PRO A 163 6.11 -9.28 7.64
C PRO A 163 7.38 -8.44 7.51
N VAL A 164 7.59 -7.86 6.34
CA VAL A 164 8.43 -6.66 6.18
C VAL A 164 7.53 -5.45 6.19
N LEU A 165 7.77 -4.52 7.12
CA LEU A 165 7.14 -3.20 7.08
C LEU A 165 7.77 -2.38 5.95
N ASP A 166 6.95 -1.96 4.99
CA ASP A 166 7.38 -1.47 3.69
C ASP A 166 6.38 -0.45 3.11
N ASN A 167 6.75 0.22 2.01
CA ASN A 167 5.93 1.19 1.27
C ASN A 167 5.08 2.11 2.18
N ILE A 168 5.76 2.76 3.14
CA ILE A 168 5.16 3.69 4.09
C ILE A 168 4.93 5.02 3.39
N GLY A 169 3.70 5.52 3.43
CA GLY A 169 3.33 6.77 2.79
C GLY A 169 2.28 7.54 3.58
N CYS A 170 2.43 8.85 3.63
CA CYS A 170 1.43 9.77 4.14
C CYS A 170 1.29 10.89 3.10
N TRP A 171 0.07 11.23 2.70
CA TRP A 171 -0.14 12.27 1.71
C TRP A 171 -1.51 12.92 1.80
N TRP A 172 -1.55 14.19 1.40
CA TRP A 172 -2.79 14.89 1.09
C TRP A 172 -3.24 14.52 -0.32
N SER A 173 -4.54 14.26 -0.49
CA SER A 173 -5.23 14.28 -1.78
C SER A 173 -6.01 15.58 -1.87
N TYR A 174 -5.81 16.37 -2.92
CA TYR A 174 -6.45 17.67 -3.12
C TYR A 174 -7.67 17.55 -4.02
N GLY A 175 -8.77 18.20 -3.63
CA GLY A 175 -9.97 18.35 -4.46
C GLY A 175 -9.83 19.47 -5.48
N ASP A 176 -10.92 19.71 -6.24
CA ASP A 176 -10.96 20.73 -7.29
C ASP A 176 -9.82 20.57 -8.31
N ARG A 177 -9.58 19.31 -8.73
CA ARG A 177 -8.57 18.95 -9.73
C ARG A 177 -9.23 18.51 -11.04
N PRO A 178 -8.59 18.79 -12.19
CA PRO A 178 -9.22 18.56 -13.49
C PRO A 178 -9.48 17.07 -13.79
N ALA A 179 -8.65 16.16 -13.28
CA ALA A 179 -8.79 14.74 -13.54
C ALA A 179 -8.11 13.88 -12.47
N ALA A 180 -8.64 12.68 -12.26
CA ALA A 180 -8.00 11.64 -11.45
C ALA A 180 -6.70 11.15 -12.11
N LYS A 181 -5.63 11.00 -11.32
CA LYS A 181 -4.30 10.59 -11.79
C LYS A 181 -3.78 9.39 -11.01
N GLY A 182 -2.93 8.57 -11.65
CA GLY A 182 -2.20 7.50 -10.99
C GLY A 182 -3.10 6.55 -10.18
N THR A 183 -2.84 6.50 -8.87
CA THR A 183 -3.53 5.66 -7.87
C THR A 183 -5.01 6.03 -7.65
N GLN A 184 -5.48 7.11 -8.26
CA GLN A 184 -6.89 7.50 -8.24
C GLN A 184 -7.75 6.80 -9.31
N ARG A 185 -7.13 5.96 -10.14
CA ARG A 185 -7.81 5.07 -11.10
C ARG A 185 -7.69 3.62 -10.60
N TYR A 186 -8.61 2.75 -11.00
CA TYR A 186 -8.55 1.35 -10.59
C TYR A 186 -7.23 0.70 -11.01
N HIS A 187 -6.48 0.17 -10.05
CA HIS A 187 -5.20 -0.48 -10.28
C HIS A 187 -5.02 -1.64 -9.30
N ARG A 188 -3.95 -2.40 -9.54
CA ARG A 188 -3.41 -3.40 -8.64
C ARG A 188 -1.99 -2.99 -8.27
N ASP A 189 -1.65 -3.11 -7.01
CA ASP A 189 -0.29 -2.91 -6.54
C ASP A 189 0.55 -4.15 -6.85
N TRP A 190 1.71 -3.89 -7.44
CA TRP A 190 2.67 -4.91 -7.85
C TRP A 190 3.97 -4.69 -7.10
N ASP A 191 3.87 -4.61 -5.78
CA ASP A 191 4.95 -4.17 -4.88
C ASP A 191 5.70 -5.34 -4.26
N SER A 192 4.99 -6.44 -3.98
CA SER A 192 5.51 -7.66 -3.37
C SER A 192 4.85 -8.89 -4.00
N LEU A 193 5.33 -10.10 -3.69
CA LEU A 193 4.67 -11.36 -4.09
C LEU A 193 3.32 -11.51 -3.37
N LYS A 194 3.28 -11.16 -2.09
CA LYS A 194 2.10 -11.18 -1.24
C LYS A 194 2.25 -10.15 -0.14
N GLY A 195 1.18 -9.43 0.14
CA GLY A 195 1.16 -8.38 1.14
C GLY A 195 -0.22 -7.77 1.28
N PHE A 196 -0.37 -6.91 2.27
CA PHE A 196 -1.54 -6.03 2.37
C PHE A 196 -1.09 -4.66 2.87
N LYS A 197 -1.93 -3.65 2.64
CA LYS A 197 -1.71 -2.27 3.08
C LYS A 197 -2.68 -1.93 4.21
N LEU A 198 -2.15 -1.35 5.28
CA LEU A 198 -2.92 -0.61 6.27
C LEU A 198 -3.20 0.79 5.73
N PHE A 199 -4.43 1.25 5.89
CA PHE A 199 -4.87 2.61 5.58
C PHE A 199 -5.48 3.23 6.82
N ILE A 200 -5.15 4.50 7.08
CA ILE A 200 -5.67 5.29 8.20
C ILE A 200 -6.04 6.67 7.66
N TYR A 201 -7.31 7.05 7.77
CA TYR A 201 -7.73 8.42 7.50
C TYR A 201 -7.36 9.33 8.67
N LEU A 202 -6.74 10.46 8.36
CA LEU A 202 -6.37 11.50 9.34
C LEU A 202 -7.28 12.75 9.22
N THR A 203 -8.20 12.72 8.26
CA THR A 203 -9.33 13.64 8.13
C THR A 203 -10.62 12.84 8.08
N ASP A 204 -11.75 13.52 8.27
CA ASP A 204 -13.05 12.92 7.95
C ASP A 204 -13.13 12.66 6.44
N VAL A 205 -13.78 11.56 6.06
CA VAL A 205 -13.92 11.13 4.68
C VAL A 205 -15.34 10.64 4.43
N GLY A 206 -16.17 11.48 3.82
CA GLY A 206 -17.44 11.11 3.22
C GLY A 206 -17.31 10.65 1.77
N GLU A 207 -18.45 10.54 1.08
CA GLU A 207 -18.53 10.05 -0.30
C GLU A 207 -17.81 10.98 -1.30
N GLU A 208 -17.83 12.29 -1.06
CA GLU A 208 -17.21 13.30 -1.94
C GLU A 208 -15.77 13.64 -1.54
N ASP A 209 -15.27 13.15 -0.40
CA ASP A 209 -13.96 13.50 0.15
C ASP A 209 -12.83 12.60 -0.37
N GLY A 210 -13.09 11.93 -1.50
CA GLY A 210 -12.16 11.05 -2.18
C GLY A 210 -11.92 9.72 -1.47
N PRO A 211 -12.96 8.97 -1.02
CA PRO A 211 -12.77 7.73 -0.27
C PRO A 211 -12.01 6.66 -1.05
N HIS A 212 -11.43 5.72 -0.31
CA HIS A 212 -10.83 4.51 -0.88
C HIS A 212 -11.95 3.58 -1.36
N VAL A 213 -11.76 3.02 -2.54
CA VAL A 213 -12.67 2.07 -3.17
C VAL A 213 -11.92 0.79 -3.46
N PHE A 214 -12.51 -0.34 -3.10
CA PHE A 214 -11.94 -1.67 -3.26
C PHE A 214 -12.95 -2.64 -3.86
N VAL A 215 -12.51 -3.55 -4.73
CA VAL A 215 -13.37 -4.61 -5.30
C VAL A 215 -13.15 -5.91 -4.53
N ARG A 216 -14.09 -6.28 -3.67
CA ARG A 216 -13.98 -7.47 -2.80
C ARG A 216 -13.73 -8.75 -3.60
N GLY A 217 -12.75 -9.53 -3.13
CA GLY A 217 -12.35 -10.81 -3.74
C GLY A 217 -11.53 -10.71 -5.03
N SER A 218 -11.34 -9.51 -5.58
CA SER A 218 -10.59 -9.33 -6.84
C SER A 218 -9.10 -9.65 -6.72
N HIS A 219 -8.52 -9.59 -5.52
CA HIS A 219 -7.14 -10.00 -5.24
C HIS A 219 -6.87 -11.48 -5.56
N ARG A 220 -7.92 -12.30 -5.58
CA ARG A 220 -7.85 -13.74 -5.91
C ARG A 220 -8.30 -14.07 -7.33
N ASP A 221 -8.71 -13.07 -8.08
CA ASP A 221 -9.21 -13.23 -9.44
C ASP A 221 -8.12 -12.81 -10.45
N PRO A 222 -7.73 -13.68 -11.40
CA PRO A 222 -6.68 -13.38 -12.37
C PRO A 222 -7.14 -12.44 -13.50
N ARG A 223 -8.43 -12.14 -13.63
CA ARG A 223 -8.94 -11.27 -14.70
C ARG A 223 -8.41 -9.85 -14.52
N LEU A 224 -8.06 -9.24 -15.65
CA LEU A 224 -7.43 -7.91 -15.73
C LEU A 224 -6.17 -7.76 -14.85
N ALA A 225 -5.54 -8.86 -14.45
CA ALA A 225 -4.41 -8.81 -13.51
C ALA A 225 -3.22 -8.03 -14.10
N VAL A 226 -2.99 -8.12 -15.41
CA VAL A 226 -1.86 -7.48 -16.09
C VAL A 226 -2.32 -6.34 -16.97
N GLY A 227 -1.63 -5.21 -16.91
CA GLY A 227 -1.91 -4.03 -17.72
C GLY A 227 -1.82 -2.75 -16.92
N GLN A 228 -2.25 -1.65 -17.54
CA GLN A 228 -2.35 -0.34 -16.92
C GLN A 228 -3.57 -0.25 -15.99
N ALA A 229 -3.74 0.90 -15.34
CA ALA A 229 -4.96 1.24 -14.62
C ALA A 229 -6.20 1.05 -15.53
N GLN A 230 -7.27 0.50 -14.96
CA GLN A 230 -8.48 0.11 -15.68
C GLN A 230 -9.58 1.17 -15.54
N PRO A 231 -10.41 1.38 -16.58
CA PRO A 231 -11.63 2.18 -16.46
C PRO A 231 -12.66 1.55 -15.51
N ASP A 232 -13.48 2.39 -14.88
CA ASP A 232 -14.52 1.98 -13.93
C ASP A 232 -15.53 1.00 -14.56
N ASP A 233 -16.04 1.30 -15.75
CA ASP A 233 -17.04 0.46 -16.43
C ASP A 233 -16.52 -0.95 -16.71
N VAL A 234 -15.24 -1.07 -17.07
CA VAL A 234 -14.56 -2.34 -17.30
C VAL A 234 -14.49 -3.16 -16.01
N VAL A 235 -14.04 -2.54 -14.92
CA VAL A 235 -13.92 -3.21 -13.61
C VAL A 235 -15.31 -3.65 -13.11
N HIS A 236 -16.31 -2.78 -13.18
CA HIS A 236 -17.67 -3.08 -12.71
C HIS A 236 -18.32 -4.20 -13.53
N ARG A 237 -18.15 -4.18 -14.85
CA ARG A 237 -18.64 -5.25 -15.76
C ARG A 237 -18.00 -6.60 -15.47
N VAL A 238 -16.71 -6.64 -15.15
CA VAL A 238 -15.97 -7.90 -14.93
C VAL A 238 -16.23 -8.49 -13.54
N PHE A 239 -16.24 -7.68 -12.49
CA PHE A 239 -16.30 -8.17 -11.11
C PHE A 239 -17.69 -8.09 -10.46
N GLY A 240 -18.55 -7.22 -10.97
CA GLY A 240 -19.85 -6.89 -10.40
C GLY A 240 -19.78 -5.65 -9.51
N ALA A 241 -20.72 -4.72 -9.70
CA ALA A 241 -20.82 -3.50 -8.90
C ALA A 241 -21.18 -3.80 -7.42
N ASP A 242 -21.84 -4.93 -7.17
CA ASP A 242 -22.19 -5.44 -5.83
C ASP A 242 -20.96 -5.75 -4.96
N LYS A 243 -19.79 -5.96 -5.57
CA LYS A 243 -18.53 -6.22 -4.87
C LYS A 243 -17.70 -4.98 -4.62
N VAL A 244 -18.12 -3.83 -5.13
CA VAL A 244 -17.42 -2.56 -4.94
C VAL A 244 -17.76 -2.03 -3.56
N ALA A 245 -16.73 -1.89 -2.72
CA ALA A 245 -16.83 -1.32 -1.39
C ALA A 245 -16.15 0.05 -1.37
N THR A 246 -16.88 1.07 -0.95
CA THR A 246 -16.36 2.40 -0.64
C THR A 246 -16.14 2.50 0.86
N VAL A 247 -14.97 2.98 1.28
CA VAL A 247 -14.63 3.14 2.70
C VAL A 247 -14.69 4.62 3.06
N THR A 248 -15.75 4.99 3.79
CA THR A 248 -15.96 6.30 4.40
C THR A 248 -15.86 6.20 5.93
N GLY A 249 -15.66 7.33 6.60
CA GLY A 249 -15.61 7.40 8.05
C GLY A 249 -14.89 8.66 8.56
N ALA A 250 -15.02 8.92 9.86
CA ALA A 250 -14.35 10.03 10.52
C ALA A 250 -12.82 9.83 10.56
N ALA A 251 -12.08 10.89 10.90
CA ALA A 251 -10.65 10.80 11.20
C ALA A 251 -10.39 9.70 12.25
N GLY A 252 -9.35 8.90 12.04
CA GLY A 252 -9.05 7.70 12.82
C GLY A 252 -9.63 6.41 12.23
N THR A 253 -10.52 6.48 11.24
CA THR A 253 -10.99 5.30 10.50
C THR A 253 -9.81 4.58 9.87
N ARG A 254 -9.69 3.27 10.12
CA ARG A 254 -8.62 2.45 9.57
C ARG A 254 -9.09 1.09 9.07
N PHE A 255 -8.40 0.57 8.08
CA PHE A 255 -8.72 -0.69 7.42
C PHE A 255 -7.47 -1.29 6.77
N ILE A 256 -7.50 -2.59 6.51
CA ILE A 256 -6.45 -3.28 5.76
C ILE A 256 -7.03 -3.82 4.45
N ALA A 257 -6.23 -3.76 3.38
CA ALA A 257 -6.60 -4.34 2.11
C ALA A 257 -5.43 -5.03 1.41
N ASP A 258 -5.68 -6.19 0.80
CA ASP A 258 -4.73 -6.78 -0.14
C ASP A 258 -4.81 -6.00 -1.45
N THR A 259 -3.87 -5.07 -1.62
CA THR A 259 -3.86 -4.14 -2.75
C THR A 259 -3.42 -4.76 -4.07
N PHE A 260 -3.11 -6.08 -4.11
CA PHE A 260 -3.15 -6.79 -5.38
C PHE A 260 -4.59 -6.89 -5.91
N GLY A 261 -5.62 -6.73 -5.07
CA GLY A 261 -7.00 -6.50 -5.49
C GLY A 261 -7.19 -5.14 -6.16
N PHE A 262 -8.20 -5.03 -7.02
CA PHE A 262 -8.54 -3.78 -7.68
C PHE A 262 -9.01 -2.75 -6.67
N HIS A 263 -8.32 -1.62 -6.67
CA HIS A 263 -8.62 -0.53 -5.76
C HIS A 263 -8.23 0.83 -6.35
N LYS A 264 -8.69 1.90 -5.71
CA LYS A 264 -8.35 3.30 -6.02
C LYS A 264 -8.68 4.21 -4.84
N GLY A 265 -8.03 5.36 -4.76
CA GLY A 265 -8.54 6.49 -3.97
C GLY A 265 -9.30 7.44 -4.86
N LEU A 266 -10.58 7.72 -4.61
CA LEU A 266 -11.29 8.71 -5.42
C LEU A 266 -10.59 10.07 -5.32
N LEU A 267 -10.64 10.84 -6.41
CA LEU A 267 -10.27 12.24 -6.37
C LEU A 267 -11.32 12.96 -5.50
N PRO A 268 -10.93 13.68 -4.44
CA PRO A 268 -11.88 14.48 -3.68
C PRO A 268 -12.58 15.48 -4.61
N GLY A 269 -13.89 15.66 -4.45
CA GLY A 269 -14.63 16.66 -5.20
C GLY A 269 -14.16 18.06 -4.80
N ARG A 270 -14.21 18.34 -3.49
CA ARG A 270 -13.79 19.58 -2.85
C ARG A 270 -12.85 19.30 -1.68
N GLY A 271 -12.15 20.33 -1.18
CA GLY A 271 -11.37 20.20 0.04
C GLY A 271 -10.14 19.31 -0.11
N ARG A 272 -9.81 18.52 0.92
CA ARG A 272 -8.61 17.67 0.93
C ARG A 272 -8.71 16.54 1.95
N ARG A 273 -8.09 15.40 1.63
CA ARG A 273 -8.01 14.22 2.51
C ARG A 273 -6.57 13.91 2.87
N LEU A 274 -6.27 13.74 4.16
CA LEU A 274 -4.98 13.19 4.61
C LEU A 274 -5.12 11.72 4.96
N MET A 275 -4.19 10.91 4.47
CA MET A 275 -4.16 9.47 4.73
C MET A 275 -2.75 8.98 5.00
N LEU A 276 -2.61 8.14 6.02
CA LEU A 276 -1.39 7.38 6.34
C LEU A 276 -1.57 5.93 5.89
N THR A 277 -0.52 5.35 5.32
CA THR A 277 -0.49 3.95 4.88
C THR A 277 0.85 3.29 5.15
N ALA A 278 0.83 1.96 5.29
CA ALA A 278 2.02 1.12 5.28
C ALA A 278 1.68 -0.27 4.75
N GLN A 279 2.63 -0.93 4.09
CA GLN A 279 2.48 -2.31 3.64
C GLN A 279 3.20 -3.30 4.55
N TYR A 280 2.61 -4.49 4.65
CA TYR A 280 3.16 -5.66 5.30
C TYR A 280 3.38 -6.72 4.22
N ASN A 281 4.64 -6.92 3.85
CA ASN A 281 5.02 -7.68 2.66
C ASN A 281 5.82 -8.93 3.02
N VAL A 282 5.68 -10.00 2.23
CA VAL A 282 6.51 -11.22 2.37
C VAL A 282 7.97 -10.99 1.95
N ASN A 283 8.18 -10.10 0.98
CA ASN A 283 9.49 -9.68 0.50
C ASN A 283 9.56 -8.15 0.39
N PRO A 284 10.75 -7.53 0.58
CA PRO A 284 10.91 -6.09 0.45
C PRO A 284 10.69 -5.62 -0.99
N SER A 285 10.06 -4.47 -1.13
CA SER A 285 9.87 -3.70 -2.37
C SER A 285 10.97 -2.63 -2.52
N PRO A 286 11.12 -2.02 -3.71
CA PRO A 286 12.05 -0.91 -3.93
C PRO A 286 11.53 0.45 -3.43
N HIS A 287 10.31 0.51 -2.87
CA HIS A 287 9.65 1.78 -2.51
C HIS A 287 10.25 2.45 -1.27
N MET A 288 10.83 1.66 -0.37
CA MET A 288 11.55 2.18 0.78
C MET A 288 13.03 2.45 0.44
N PRO A 289 13.67 3.43 1.08
CA PRO A 289 15.09 3.68 0.85
C PRO A 289 15.97 2.47 1.19
N ARG A 290 17.15 2.39 0.56
CA ARG A 290 18.06 1.24 0.68
C ARG A 290 18.64 1.03 2.08
N ARG A 291 18.77 2.11 2.84
CA ARG A 291 19.39 2.09 4.16
C ARG A 291 18.37 2.50 5.20
N PRO A 292 18.23 1.74 6.29
CA PRO A 292 17.39 2.14 7.40
C PRO A 292 17.86 3.47 8.00
N TRP A 293 16.90 4.32 8.37
CA TRP A 293 17.13 5.68 8.85
C TRP A 293 17.12 5.75 10.37
N LEU A 294 16.22 4.97 10.99
CA LEU A 294 16.06 4.99 12.43
C LEU A 294 17.19 4.23 13.12
N PRO A 295 17.67 4.73 14.27
CA PRO A 295 18.49 3.93 15.16
C PRO A 295 17.72 2.67 15.57
N ARG A 296 18.45 1.64 16.00
CA ARG A 296 17.79 0.45 16.53
C ARG A 296 16.98 0.83 17.78
N ASP A 297 15.72 0.46 17.77
CA ASP A 297 14.86 0.48 18.95
C ASP A 297 14.58 -0.96 19.39
N SER A 298 14.73 -1.27 20.66
CA SER A 298 14.47 -2.60 21.21
C SER A 298 12.99 -2.90 21.42
N HIS A 299 12.11 -1.89 21.41
CA HIS A 299 10.67 -2.08 21.55
C HIS A 299 10.03 -2.69 20.30
N PHE A 300 10.67 -2.52 19.13
CA PHE A 300 10.14 -2.97 17.85
C PHE A 300 10.92 -4.16 17.31
N ASP A 301 10.21 -5.08 16.64
CA ASP A 301 10.81 -6.28 16.08
C ASP A 301 11.78 -5.93 14.93
N PRO A 302 13.06 -6.33 15.00
CA PRO A 302 14.08 -5.94 14.02
C PRO A 302 13.94 -6.67 12.67
N ASP A 303 13.19 -7.76 12.59
CA ASP A 303 12.89 -8.43 11.31
C ASP A 303 11.75 -7.72 10.61
N VAL A 304 10.71 -7.32 11.35
CA VAL A 304 9.61 -6.50 10.82
C VAL A 304 10.11 -5.15 10.32
N ASN A 305 10.93 -4.49 11.12
CA ASN A 305 11.38 -3.12 10.87
C ASN A 305 12.70 -3.05 10.10
N ARG A 306 13.12 -4.13 9.43
CA ARG A 306 14.45 -4.24 8.79
C ARG A 306 14.73 -3.23 7.67
N LEU A 307 13.71 -2.56 7.13
CA LEU A 307 13.85 -1.48 6.14
C LEU A 307 13.87 -0.09 6.78
N VAL A 308 13.38 0.07 8.01
CA VAL A 308 13.24 1.38 8.67
C VAL A 308 14.24 1.56 9.82
N MET A 309 14.64 0.49 10.51
CA MET A 309 15.60 0.49 11.62
C MET A 309 16.91 -0.24 11.30
N LYS A 310 18.03 0.31 11.78
CA LYS A 310 19.35 -0.32 11.64
C LYS A 310 19.41 -1.67 12.39
N ARG A 311 20.02 -2.67 11.76
CA ARG A 311 20.44 -3.91 12.44
C ARG A 311 21.67 -3.62 13.31
N ARG A 312 21.83 -4.35 14.43
CA ARG A 312 23.07 -4.27 15.24
C ARG A 312 24.24 -4.79 14.42
#